data_AF-A0A3A4ZP84-F1
#
_entry.id   AF-A0A3A4ZP84-F1
#
_cell.length_a   1.000
_cell.length_b   1.000
_cell.length_c   1.000
_cell.angle_alpha   90.00
_cell.angle_beta   90.00
_cell.angle_gamma   90.00
#
_symmetry.space_group_name_H-M   'P 1'
#
loop_
_entity.id
_entity.type
_entity.pdbx_description
1 polymer ?
#
loop_
_entity_poly.entity_id
_entity_poly.type
_entity_poly.pdbx_seq_one_letter_code
_entity_poly.pdbx_strand_id
1 'polypeptide(L)'
;MTDESGGRTKIPAGGHSDGRGLHPPARPECTAVRHEIMMAVFHETEAVVESVTLHISECPSCREWEADLKRMHSLCGCAGGSAGPGGLTEAALAAIDPARGEGELGGAAATGPPGRGALAVSLVAIVLANAAFASLLEGPARALYPAVSLLAMLVATLWVQVDSRRRGARSAFWTALQPLTVPVGVVAYLLCRERETARCPACGTVSPARNRFCAVCGKRLQDACCRCGKSVRREYRICPWCGAPLSDCFPSESAAGSSCGWSGAQIAFVLAANAALVAALLVAILGAGGPGRTAAAALYVLGLVPIFNWTVLDSRRRAMHTIGWGVLALLAGYVGFVVYLACRGELVSECPVCGGFPPSSFNFCPCCGSLMNPACPRCGAAGSGSYCASCGAALRAGG
;
A
#
# COMPACT_ATOMS: atom_id res chain seq x y z
N MET A 1 -10.95 25.80 79.73
CA MET A 1 -12.41 25.60 79.88
C MET A 1 -13.04 26.36 78.72
N THR A 2 -13.47 25.80 77.61
CA THR A 2 -13.82 24.45 77.11
C THR A 2 -13.64 24.52 75.58
N ASP A 3 -12.99 23.57 74.89
CA ASP A 3 -13.59 22.43 74.13
C ASP A 3 -14.99 22.71 73.54
N GLU A 4 -15.33 22.40 72.27
CA GLU A 4 -14.93 21.26 71.44
C GLU A 4 -15.34 21.43 69.94
N SER A 5 -14.56 20.77 69.07
CA SER A 5 -14.96 20.05 67.84
C SER A 5 -15.61 20.75 66.62
N GLY A 6 -14.80 20.85 65.55
CA GLY A 6 -15.27 20.96 64.16
C GLY A 6 -14.34 20.14 63.25
N GLY A 7 -14.70 18.88 63.03
CA GLY A 7 -13.87 17.88 62.34
C GLY A 7 -13.66 18.16 60.86
N ARG A 8 -12.41 18.45 60.50
CA ARG A 8 -11.92 18.46 59.11
C ARG A 8 -11.35 17.07 58.81
N THR A 9 -12.08 16.27 58.03
CA THR A 9 -11.62 14.94 57.57
C THR A 9 -10.36 15.10 56.71
N LYS A 10 -9.24 14.63 57.25
CA LYS A 10 -7.98 14.39 56.52
C LYS A 10 -8.25 13.28 55.49
N ILE A 11 -8.24 13.64 54.22
CA ILE A 11 -8.05 12.67 53.12
C ILE A 11 -6.58 12.24 53.19
N PRO A 12 -6.26 10.94 53.30
CA PRO A 12 -4.87 10.49 53.31
C PRO A 12 -4.24 10.77 51.94
N ALA A 13 -3.05 11.38 51.98
CA ALA A 13 -2.18 11.54 50.83
C ALA A 13 -1.83 10.15 50.26
N GLY A 14 -2.56 9.75 49.22
CA GLY A 14 -2.22 8.61 48.37
C GLY A 14 -0.89 8.91 47.68
N GLY A 15 0.07 8.03 47.88
CA GLY A 15 1.45 8.18 47.46
C GLY A 15 1.60 8.49 45.97
N HIS A 16 2.59 9.33 45.68
CA HIS A 16 3.26 9.35 44.38
C HIS A 16 3.59 7.91 43.96
N SER A 17 2.88 7.39 42.97
CA SER A 17 3.42 6.34 42.11
C SER A 17 4.43 7.02 41.21
N ASP A 18 5.70 6.93 41.61
CA ASP A 18 6.82 7.27 40.75
C ASP A 18 6.64 6.60 39.39
N GLY A 19 6.67 7.41 38.33
CA GLY A 19 6.75 6.97 36.93
C GLY A 19 8.08 6.29 36.61
N ARG A 20 8.42 5.22 37.33
CA ARG A 20 9.52 4.30 37.06
C ARG A 20 8.96 3.03 36.41
N GLY A 21 8.50 3.19 35.17
CA GLY A 21 8.17 2.10 34.25
C GLY A 21 9.14 2.00 33.05
N LEU A 22 10.30 2.65 33.12
CA LEU A 22 11.39 2.47 32.17
C LEU A 22 12.50 1.71 32.89
N HIS A 23 12.72 0.47 32.47
CA HIS A 23 13.70 -0.46 33.03
C HIS A 23 15.08 0.20 33.28
N PRO A 24 15.82 -0.25 34.33
CA PRO A 24 17.17 0.22 34.63
C PRO A 24 18.13 0.06 33.43
N PRO A 25 19.22 0.85 33.36
CA PRO A 25 20.18 0.80 32.25
C PRO A 25 20.74 -0.62 32.09
N ALA A 26 20.63 -1.12 30.85
CA ALA A 26 20.96 -2.49 30.49
C ALA A 26 22.43 -2.82 30.81
N ARG A 27 22.66 -3.93 31.52
CA ARG A 27 23.96 -4.60 31.47
C ARG A 27 24.23 -4.97 30.00
N PRO A 28 25.44 -4.79 29.46
CA PRO A 28 25.74 -5.06 28.05
C PRO A 28 25.42 -6.49 27.63
N GLU A 29 25.51 -7.44 28.56
CA GLU A 29 25.13 -8.86 28.38
C GLU A 29 23.64 -9.04 28.02
N CYS A 30 22.74 -8.23 28.58
CA CYS A 30 21.30 -8.32 28.29
C CYS A 30 20.93 -7.73 26.92
N THR A 31 21.72 -6.78 26.39
CA THR A 31 21.41 -6.14 25.10
C THR A 31 21.57 -7.12 23.94
N ALA A 32 22.60 -7.97 23.97
CA ALA A 32 22.79 -9.00 22.96
C ALA A 32 21.68 -10.06 23.01
N VAL A 33 21.37 -10.57 24.21
CA VAL A 33 20.36 -11.63 24.39
C VAL A 33 18.94 -11.15 24.06
N ARG A 34 18.59 -9.88 24.32
CA ARG A 34 17.26 -9.34 23.98
C ARG A 34 16.95 -9.34 22.49
N HIS A 35 17.96 -9.18 21.64
CA HIS A 35 17.76 -9.28 20.18
C HIS A 35 17.39 -10.72 19.80
N GLU A 36 18.06 -11.72 20.36
CA GLU A 36 17.75 -13.13 20.11
C GLU A 36 16.36 -13.53 20.65
N ILE A 37 15.98 -13.06 21.85
CA ILE A 37 14.63 -13.24 22.41
C ILE A 37 13.56 -12.67 21.48
N MET A 38 13.78 -11.46 20.95
CA MET A 38 12.84 -10.82 20.02
C MET A 38 12.69 -11.62 18.73
N MET A 39 13.80 -12.08 18.13
CA MET A 39 13.76 -12.89 16.92
C MET A 39 13.04 -14.22 17.16
N ALA A 40 13.28 -14.88 18.29
CA ALA A 40 12.60 -16.11 18.67
C ALA A 40 11.07 -15.94 18.81
N VAL A 41 10.61 -14.87 19.46
CA VAL A 41 9.18 -14.61 19.65
C VAL A 41 8.46 -14.27 18.35
N PHE A 42 9.09 -13.55 17.42
CA PHE A 42 8.43 -13.09 16.19
C PHE A 42 8.56 -14.01 14.98
N HIS A 43 9.60 -14.85 14.92
CA HIS A 43 9.87 -15.67 13.73
C HIS A 43 9.54 -17.15 13.89
N GLU A 44 8.97 -17.59 15.02
CA GLU A 44 8.67 -19.01 15.32
C GLU A 44 9.84 -19.93 14.95
N THR A 45 11.07 -19.47 15.11
CA THR A 45 12.24 -20.29 14.81
C THR A 45 12.38 -21.29 15.95
N GLU A 46 12.13 -22.57 15.70
CA GLU A 46 12.38 -23.68 16.65
C GLU A 46 13.83 -23.70 17.17
N ALA A 47 14.73 -22.96 16.52
CA ALA A 47 16.07 -22.68 17.00
C ALA A 47 16.08 -21.51 18.02
N VAL A 48 15.46 -21.71 19.19
CA VAL A 48 15.93 -20.99 20.39
C VAL A 48 17.18 -21.71 20.85
N VAL A 49 18.34 -21.09 20.66
CA VAL A 49 19.63 -21.64 21.13
C VAL A 49 19.48 -21.91 22.63
N GLU A 50 19.84 -23.10 23.08
CA GLU A 50 19.73 -23.55 24.48
C GLU A 50 20.31 -22.52 25.48
N SER A 51 21.30 -21.73 25.05
CA SER A 51 21.89 -20.61 25.78
C SER A 51 20.92 -19.46 26.10
N VAL A 52 19.95 -19.17 25.23
CA VAL A 52 18.96 -18.10 25.41
C VAL A 52 17.95 -18.49 26.47
N THR A 53 17.43 -19.72 26.42
CA THR A 53 16.48 -20.25 27.41
C THR A 53 17.09 -20.28 28.81
N LEU A 54 18.36 -20.70 28.91
CA LEU A 54 19.09 -20.70 30.18
C LEU A 54 19.22 -19.28 30.74
N HIS A 55 19.61 -18.31 29.91
CA HIS A 55 19.76 -16.91 30.32
C HIS A 55 18.43 -16.25 30.74
N ILE A 56 17.32 -16.54 30.04
CA ILE A 56 15.97 -16.09 30.43
C ILE A 56 15.60 -16.64 31.82
N SER A 57 15.98 -17.89 32.11
CA SER A 57 15.69 -18.51 33.40
C SER A 57 16.49 -17.85 34.54
N GLU A 58 17.70 -17.35 34.28
CA GLU A 58 18.57 -16.74 35.29
C GLU A 58 18.37 -15.22 35.46
N CYS A 59 17.87 -14.52 34.42
CA CYS A 59 17.75 -13.06 34.41
C CYS A 59 16.28 -12.59 34.48
N PRO A 60 15.82 -12.04 35.62
CA PRO A 60 14.44 -11.53 35.77
C PRO A 60 14.06 -10.48 34.72
N SER A 61 14.99 -9.60 34.34
CA SER A 61 14.73 -8.54 33.36
C SER A 61 14.52 -9.07 31.94
N CYS A 62 15.22 -10.14 31.53
CA CYS A 62 15.00 -10.77 30.23
C CYS A 62 13.72 -11.61 30.23
N ARG A 63 13.37 -12.21 31.37
CA ARG A 63 12.10 -12.93 31.56
C ARG A 63 10.88 -12.03 31.45
N GLU A 64 10.90 -10.86 32.10
CA GLU A 64 9.85 -9.85 31.97
C GLU A 64 9.74 -9.34 30.54
N TRP A 65 10.88 -9.07 29.89
CA TRP A 65 10.93 -8.62 28.49
C TRP A 65 10.33 -9.65 27.52
N GLU A 66 10.63 -10.94 27.69
CA GLU A 66 10.03 -12.02 26.90
C GLU A 66 8.51 -12.10 27.12
N ALA A 67 8.05 -11.98 28.38
CA ALA A 67 6.63 -11.99 28.70
C ALA A 67 5.88 -10.80 28.06
N ASP A 68 6.49 -9.62 28.03
CA ASP A 68 5.94 -8.44 27.35
C ASP A 68 5.93 -8.59 25.84
N LEU A 69 6.97 -9.17 25.24
CA LEU A 69 6.99 -9.51 23.81
C LEU A 69 5.89 -10.51 23.43
N LYS A 70 5.69 -11.56 24.23
CA LYS A 70 4.60 -12.54 24.02
C LYS A 70 3.23 -11.89 24.19
N ARG A 71 3.06 -11.00 25.17
CA ARG A 71 1.83 -10.17 25.31
C ARG A 71 1.59 -9.31 24.07
N MET A 72 2.59 -8.54 23.62
CA MET A 72 2.47 -7.73 22.41
C MET A 72 2.17 -8.57 21.16
N HIS A 73 2.82 -9.72 21.01
CA HIS A 73 2.56 -10.65 19.90
C HIS A 73 1.12 -11.18 19.92
N SER A 74 0.60 -11.56 21.09
CA SER A 74 -0.80 -11.99 21.26
C SER A 74 -1.82 -10.89 20.97
N LEU A 75 -1.52 -9.63 21.36
CA LEU A 75 -2.36 -8.48 21.05
C LEU A 75 -2.35 -8.16 19.55
N CYS A 76 -1.20 -8.26 18.88
CA CYS A 76 -1.12 -8.13 17.42
C CYS A 76 -1.81 -9.29 16.68
N GLY A 77 -1.80 -10.51 17.23
CA GLY A 77 -2.55 -11.65 16.70
C GLY A 77 -4.07 -11.44 16.76
N CYS A 78 -4.56 -10.70 17.77
CA CYS A 78 -5.97 -10.30 17.88
C CYS A 78 -6.29 -8.98 17.12
N ALA A 79 -5.29 -8.18 16.76
CA ALA A 79 -5.46 -6.89 16.07
C ALA A 79 -5.70 -6.99 14.55
N GLY A 80 -6.11 -8.16 14.05
CA GLY A 80 -6.75 -8.30 12.73
C GLY A 80 -8.18 -7.74 12.68
N GLY A 81 -8.75 -7.35 13.82
CA GLY A 81 -10.04 -6.67 13.92
C GLY A 81 -9.87 -5.23 14.41
N SER A 82 -10.42 -4.28 13.67
CA SER A 82 -10.44 -2.85 13.99
C SER A 82 -11.01 -2.56 15.39
N ALA A 83 -10.19 -1.99 16.29
CA ALA A 83 -10.67 -1.37 17.52
C ALA A 83 -10.64 0.16 17.38
N GLY A 84 -11.82 0.78 17.44
CA GLY A 84 -12.00 2.23 17.63
C GLY A 84 -11.72 2.65 19.08
N PRO A 85 -11.59 3.96 19.37
CA PRO A 85 -11.13 4.44 20.65
C PRO A 85 -12.29 4.51 21.65
N GLY A 86 -12.28 3.65 22.67
CA GLY A 86 -13.21 3.70 23.78
C GLY A 86 -12.72 2.81 24.90
N GLY A 87 -12.42 3.41 26.06
CA GLY A 87 -11.85 2.72 27.21
C GLY A 87 -12.72 1.56 27.70
N LEU A 88 -12.07 0.45 28.03
CA LEU A 88 -12.69 -0.67 28.73
C LEU A 88 -12.15 -0.68 30.15
N THR A 89 -13.04 -0.45 31.11
CA THR A 89 -12.82 -0.53 32.54
C THR A 89 -12.69 -1.99 32.99
N GLU A 90 -11.99 -2.22 34.10
CA GLU A 90 -11.74 -3.54 34.73
C GLU A 90 -13.00 -4.34 35.10
N ALA A 91 -14.20 -3.75 35.00
CA ALA A 91 -15.47 -4.42 35.26
C ALA A 91 -15.91 -5.39 34.15
N ALA A 92 -15.38 -5.27 32.92
CA ALA A 92 -15.76 -6.14 31.79
C ALA A 92 -15.05 -7.51 31.75
N LEU A 93 -13.97 -7.69 32.52
CA LEU A 93 -13.17 -8.93 32.55
C LEU A 93 -13.60 -9.94 33.63
N ALA A 94 -14.57 -9.60 34.48
CA ALA A 94 -15.04 -10.48 35.56
C ALA A 94 -16.24 -11.39 35.17
N ALA A 95 -16.69 -11.37 33.91
CA ALA A 95 -17.95 -12.03 33.49
C ALA A 95 -17.78 -13.14 32.44
N ILE A 96 -16.63 -13.82 32.38
CA ILE A 96 -16.44 -14.96 31.46
C ILE A 96 -16.15 -16.23 32.26
N ASP A 97 -17.22 -16.96 32.56
CA ASP A 97 -17.26 -18.32 33.08
C ASP A 97 -17.08 -19.33 31.91
N PRO A 98 -16.15 -20.29 31.95
CA PRO A 98 -15.93 -21.22 30.84
C PRO A 98 -16.78 -22.49 31.00
N ALA A 99 -18.11 -22.41 30.86
CA ALA A 99 -18.97 -23.61 30.83
C ALA A 99 -20.37 -23.40 30.22
N ARG A 100 -20.47 -23.35 28.87
CA ARG A 100 -21.63 -23.74 28.01
C ARG A 100 -21.32 -23.27 26.60
N GLY A 101 -21.40 -24.07 25.54
CA GLY A 101 -22.56 -24.85 25.11
C GLY A 101 -23.14 -24.16 23.87
N GLU A 102 -23.13 -24.88 22.75
CA GLU A 102 -23.37 -24.44 21.37
C GLU A 102 -24.61 -23.58 21.12
N GLY A 103 -24.52 -22.64 20.16
CA GLY A 103 -25.63 -21.85 19.63
C GLY A 103 -25.20 -20.92 18.51
N GLU A 104 -25.80 -21.10 17.33
CA GLU A 104 -25.52 -20.42 16.06
C GLU A 104 -25.75 -18.89 16.03
N LEU A 105 -25.21 -18.29 14.95
CA LEU A 105 -25.56 -17.03 14.26
C LEU A 105 -24.70 -15.79 14.54
N GLY A 106 -24.04 -15.30 13.48
CA GLY A 106 -23.83 -13.86 13.32
C GLY A 106 -22.56 -13.36 12.61
N GLY A 107 -22.32 -13.81 11.37
CA GLY A 107 -21.69 -13.04 10.28
C GLY A 107 -20.56 -12.02 10.59
N ALA A 108 -19.31 -12.46 10.50
CA ALA A 108 -18.20 -11.60 10.13
C ALA A 108 -17.67 -12.05 8.76
N ALA A 109 -17.88 -11.20 7.75
CA ALA A 109 -17.37 -11.39 6.39
C ALA A 109 -15.84 -11.25 6.39
N ALA A 110 -15.17 -12.35 6.72
CA ALA A 110 -13.77 -12.54 6.38
C ALA A 110 -13.64 -12.57 4.86
N THR A 111 -12.80 -11.71 4.29
CA THR A 111 -12.36 -11.81 2.90
C THR A 111 -11.52 -13.08 2.75
N GLY A 112 -12.19 -14.20 2.51
CA GLY A 112 -11.56 -15.46 2.16
C GLY A 112 -10.81 -15.36 0.83
N PRO A 113 -9.89 -16.31 0.54
CA PRO A 113 -9.30 -16.44 -0.79
C PRO A 113 -10.41 -16.51 -1.83
N PRO A 114 -10.21 -15.96 -3.06
CA PRO A 114 -11.24 -15.94 -4.09
C PRO A 114 -11.82 -17.35 -4.22
N GLY A 115 -13.13 -17.47 -3.98
CA GLY A 115 -13.82 -18.75 -3.93
C GLY A 115 -13.47 -19.57 -5.17
N ARG A 116 -13.21 -20.86 -4.98
CA ARG A 116 -12.80 -21.82 -6.04
C ARG A 116 -13.65 -21.70 -7.32
N GLY A 117 -14.91 -21.25 -7.22
CA GLY A 117 -15.79 -20.94 -8.34
C GLY A 117 -15.32 -19.77 -9.24
N ALA A 118 -14.79 -18.68 -8.69
CA ALA A 118 -14.31 -17.54 -9.49
C ALA A 118 -13.04 -17.88 -10.31
N LEU A 119 -12.18 -18.73 -9.74
CA LEU A 119 -11.00 -19.27 -10.43
C LEU A 119 -11.41 -20.21 -11.58
N ALA A 120 -12.39 -21.09 -11.34
CA ALA A 120 -12.89 -22.00 -12.37
C ALA A 120 -13.55 -21.25 -13.54
N VAL A 121 -14.37 -20.23 -13.25
CA VAL A 121 -15.03 -19.41 -14.29
C VAL A 121 -14.01 -18.64 -15.14
N SER A 122 -12.98 -18.07 -14.52
CA SER A 122 -11.92 -17.34 -15.24
C SER A 122 -11.10 -18.26 -16.15
N LEU A 123 -10.77 -19.48 -15.69
CA LEU A 123 -10.07 -20.47 -16.49
C LEU A 123 -10.89 -20.95 -17.70
N VAL A 124 -12.18 -21.21 -17.51
CA VAL A 124 -13.07 -21.62 -18.61
C VAL A 124 -13.18 -20.53 -19.67
N ALA A 125 -13.33 -19.26 -19.28
CA ALA A 125 -13.40 -18.15 -20.22
C ALA A 125 -12.10 -17.99 -21.05
N ILE A 126 -10.93 -18.16 -20.45
CA ILE A 126 -9.63 -18.10 -21.14
C ILE A 126 -9.47 -19.26 -22.11
N VAL A 127 -9.88 -20.47 -21.72
CA VAL A 127 -9.84 -21.65 -22.58
C VAL A 127 -10.76 -21.47 -23.78
N LEU A 128 -11.99 -20.97 -23.56
CA LEU A 128 -12.95 -20.70 -24.64
C LEU A 128 -12.47 -19.60 -25.59
N ALA A 129 -11.88 -18.52 -25.06
CA ALA A 129 -11.32 -17.44 -25.88
C ALA A 129 -10.13 -17.94 -26.75
N ASN A 130 -9.25 -18.75 -26.18
CA ASN A 130 -8.15 -19.36 -26.94
C ASN A 130 -8.63 -20.35 -27.99
N ALA A 131 -9.65 -21.16 -27.67
CA ALA A 131 -10.26 -22.09 -28.63
C ALA A 131 -10.95 -21.35 -29.79
N ALA A 132 -11.65 -20.25 -29.48
CA ALA A 132 -12.27 -19.38 -30.48
C ALA A 132 -11.25 -18.65 -31.37
N PHE A 133 -10.08 -18.29 -30.84
CA PHE A 133 -9.00 -17.75 -31.67
C PHE A 133 -8.35 -18.82 -32.54
N ALA A 134 -8.10 -20.01 -31.97
CA ALA A 134 -7.53 -21.14 -32.72
C ALA A 134 -8.40 -21.56 -33.92
N SER A 135 -9.74 -21.44 -33.80
CA SER A 135 -10.65 -21.75 -34.91
C SER A 135 -10.52 -20.78 -36.10
N LEU A 136 -10.01 -19.56 -35.88
CA LEU A 136 -9.72 -18.58 -36.95
C LEU A 136 -8.40 -18.89 -37.70
N LEU A 137 -7.54 -19.75 -37.16
CA LEU A 137 -6.27 -20.12 -37.77
C LEU A 137 -6.45 -21.29 -38.74
N GLU A 138 -5.72 -21.29 -39.85
CA GLU A 138 -5.74 -22.37 -40.85
C GLU A 138 -4.45 -23.22 -40.80
N GLY A 139 -4.54 -24.45 -41.31
CA GLY A 139 -3.39 -25.34 -41.48
C GLY A 139 -2.64 -25.68 -40.16
N PRO A 140 -1.31 -25.79 -40.19
CA PRO A 140 -0.52 -26.21 -39.02
C PRO A 140 -0.55 -25.18 -37.87
N ALA A 141 -0.88 -23.92 -38.14
CA ALA A 141 -0.96 -22.86 -37.13
C ALA A 141 -2.04 -23.15 -36.07
N ARG A 142 -3.17 -23.75 -36.48
CA ARG A 142 -4.25 -24.15 -35.57
C ARG A 142 -3.80 -25.19 -34.55
N ALA A 143 -2.93 -26.13 -34.96
CA ALA A 143 -2.41 -27.18 -34.09
C ALA A 143 -1.29 -26.68 -33.17
N LEU A 144 -0.44 -25.77 -33.65
CA LEU A 144 0.70 -25.23 -32.89
C LEU A 144 0.30 -24.13 -31.89
N TYR A 145 -0.73 -23.33 -32.19
CA TYR A 145 -1.17 -22.22 -31.36
C TYR A 145 -1.38 -22.56 -29.87
N PRO A 146 -2.16 -23.59 -29.49
CA PRO A 146 -2.40 -23.85 -28.07
C PRO A 146 -1.11 -24.20 -27.31
N ALA A 147 -0.19 -24.94 -27.94
CA ALA A 147 1.09 -25.29 -27.35
C ALA A 147 1.99 -24.05 -27.18
N VAL A 148 2.07 -23.19 -28.20
CA VAL A 148 2.84 -21.94 -28.15
C VAL A 148 2.26 -20.97 -27.13
N SER A 149 0.93 -20.82 -27.07
CA SER A 149 0.25 -19.96 -26.10
C SER A 149 0.45 -20.44 -24.67
N LEU A 150 0.34 -21.75 -24.42
CA LEU A 150 0.62 -22.32 -23.11
C LEU A 150 2.08 -22.10 -22.71
N LEU A 151 3.03 -22.34 -23.62
CA LEU A 151 4.45 -22.09 -23.37
C LEU A 151 4.70 -20.61 -23.04
N ALA A 152 4.12 -19.69 -23.82
CA ALA A 152 4.23 -18.26 -23.57
C ALA A 152 3.66 -17.85 -22.20
N MET A 153 2.51 -18.41 -21.80
CA MET A 153 1.92 -18.18 -20.48
C MET A 153 2.82 -18.68 -19.35
N LEU A 154 3.41 -19.88 -19.49
CA LEU A 154 4.32 -20.45 -18.50
C LEU A 154 5.60 -19.63 -18.38
N VAL A 155 6.21 -19.24 -19.52
CA VAL A 155 7.41 -18.38 -19.54
C VAL A 155 7.12 -17.02 -18.91
N ALA A 156 6.00 -16.39 -19.27
CA ALA A 156 5.61 -15.11 -18.67
C ALA A 156 5.38 -15.24 -17.16
N THR A 157 4.73 -16.32 -16.69
CA THR A 157 4.49 -16.57 -15.27
C THR A 157 5.79 -16.78 -14.50
N LEU A 158 6.68 -17.63 -15.02
CA LEU A 158 8.00 -17.86 -14.42
C LEU A 158 8.83 -16.57 -14.39
N TRP A 159 8.79 -15.78 -15.46
CA TRP A 159 9.48 -14.50 -15.52
C TRP A 159 8.96 -13.52 -14.46
N VAL A 160 7.64 -13.35 -14.34
CA VAL A 160 7.01 -12.50 -13.30
C VAL A 160 7.35 -13.00 -11.90
N GLN A 161 7.36 -14.31 -11.68
CA GLN A 161 7.74 -14.89 -10.40
C GLN A 161 9.21 -14.58 -10.03
N VAL A 162 10.13 -14.74 -10.97
CA VAL A 162 11.55 -14.43 -10.76
C VAL A 162 11.76 -12.93 -10.55
N ASP A 163 11.17 -12.08 -11.39
CA ASP A 163 11.30 -10.62 -11.32
C ASP A 163 10.69 -10.05 -10.03
N SER A 164 9.52 -10.55 -9.60
CA SER A 164 8.86 -10.10 -8.38
C SER A 164 9.65 -10.45 -7.12
N ARG A 165 10.28 -11.64 -7.09
CA ARG A 165 11.18 -12.05 -6.00
C ARG A 165 12.42 -11.16 -5.91
N ARG A 166 13.01 -10.78 -7.05
CA ARG A 166 14.17 -9.86 -7.08
C ARG A 166 13.83 -8.47 -6.56
N ARG A 167 12.59 -8.03 -6.76
CA ARG A 167 12.11 -6.68 -6.38
C ARG A 167 11.47 -6.61 -4.99
N GLY A 168 11.40 -7.72 -4.24
CA GLY A 168 10.76 -7.75 -2.91
C GLY A 168 9.25 -7.49 -2.96
N ALA A 169 8.61 -7.67 -4.12
CA ALA A 169 7.16 -7.53 -4.26
C ALA A 169 6.44 -8.77 -3.69
N ARG A 170 5.11 -8.68 -3.51
CA ARG A 170 4.23 -9.80 -3.11
C ARG A 170 4.23 -10.92 -4.17
N SER A 171 5.29 -11.73 -4.22
CA SER A 171 5.54 -12.66 -5.32
C SER A 171 4.46 -13.73 -5.47
N ALA A 172 3.91 -14.21 -4.35
CA ALA A 172 2.82 -15.19 -4.35
C ALA A 172 1.56 -14.64 -5.02
N PHE A 173 1.19 -13.38 -4.72
CA PHE A 173 0.06 -12.70 -5.33
C PHE A 173 0.22 -12.60 -6.86
N TRP A 174 1.38 -12.11 -7.34
CA TRP A 174 1.62 -11.95 -8.78
C TRP A 174 1.68 -13.28 -9.51
N THR A 175 2.28 -14.31 -8.92
CA THR A 175 2.37 -15.65 -9.51
C THR A 175 0.99 -16.31 -9.61
N ALA A 176 0.08 -16.06 -8.66
CA ALA A 176 -1.28 -16.58 -8.70
C ALA A 176 -2.18 -15.83 -9.70
N LEU A 177 -2.01 -14.50 -9.82
CA LEU A 177 -2.82 -13.66 -10.71
C LEU A 177 -2.47 -13.88 -12.19
N GLN A 178 -1.18 -14.11 -12.48
CA GLN A 178 -0.63 -14.08 -13.83
C GLN A 178 -1.26 -15.12 -14.79
N PRO A 179 -1.41 -16.42 -14.44
CA PRO A 179 -1.99 -17.42 -15.34
C PRO A 179 -3.45 -17.14 -15.72
N LEU A 180 -4.17 -16.40 -14.88
CA LEU A 180 -5.60 -16.11 -15.03
C LEU A 180 -5.85 -14.83 -15.82
N THR A 181 -4.80 -14.06 -16.10
CA THR A 181 -4.96 -12.72 -16.66
C THR A 181 -4.00 -12.46 -17.81
N VAL A 182 -3.28 -13.43 -18.36
CA VAL A 182 -2.41 -13.18 -19.53
C VAL A 182 -3.26 -12.66 -20.70
N PRO A 183 -2.89 -11.53 -21.37
CA PRO A 183 -1.71 -10.69 -21.15
C PRO A 183 -1.89 -9.54 -20.14
N VAL A 184 -3.13 -9.23 -19.74
CA VAL A 184 -3.51 -8.20 -18.74
C VAL A 184 -2.65 -8.25 -17.47
N GLY A 185 -2.37 -9.44 -16.94
CA GLY A 185 -1.52 -9.65 -15.76
C GLY A 185 -0.09 -9.17 -15.95
N VAL A 186 0.50 -9.39 -17.14
CA VAL A 186 1.85 -8.86 -17.46
C VAL A 186 1.81 -7.34 -17.42
N VAL A 187 0.84 -6.73 -18.11
CA VAL A 187 0.72 -5.26 -18.19
C VAL A 187 0.52 -4.67 -16.80
N ALA A 188 -0.37 -5.25 -16.00
CA ALA A 188 -0.62 -4.82 -14.63
C ALA A 188 0.64 -4.94 -13.75
N TYR A 189 1.36 -6.06 -13.85
CA TYR A 189 2.62 -6.26 -13.16
C TYR A 189 3.64 -5.19 -13.55
N LEU A 190 3.76 -4.88 -14.84
CA LEU A 190 4.65 -3.81 -15.32
C LEU A 190 4.27 -2.41 -14.81
N LEU A 191 2.97 -2.14 -14.63
CA LEU A 191 2.47 -0.88 -14.07
C LEU A 191 2.71 -0.78 -12.56
N CYS A 192 2.71 -1.90 -11.84
CA CYS A 192 2.84 -1.93 -10.38
C CYS A 192 4.26 -2.16 -9.89
N ARG A 193 5.13 -2.76 -10.72
CA ARG A 193 6.47 -3.12 -10.30
C ARG A 193 7.32 -1.88 -10.06
N GLU A 194 8.11 -1.91 -9.00
CA GLU A 194 9.11 -0.89 -8.75
C GLU A 194 10.24 -0.98 -9.77
N ARG A 195 10.88 0.16 -10.07
CA ARG A 195 12.06 0.17 -10.95
C ARG A 195 13.25 -0.44 -10.21
N GLU A 196 13.84 -1.48 -10.77
CA GLU A 196 14.98 -2.18 -10.17
C GLU A 196 16.27 -1.35 -10.27
N THR A 197 16.53 -0.74 -11.43
CA THR A 197 17.81 -0.07 -11.70
C THR A 197 17.68 1.25 -12.46
N ALA A 198 18.60 2.18 -12.21
CA ALA A 198 18.85 3.38 -12.99
C ALA A 198 20.33 3.46 -13.38
N ARG A 199 20.65 4.01 -14.56
CA ARG A 199 22.05 4.26 -14.96
C ARG A 199 22.52 5.61 -14.43
N CYS A 200 23.73 5.64 -13.89
CA CYS A 200 24.36 6.89 -13.50
C CYS A 200 24.67 7.75 -14.73
N PRO A 201 24.23 9.02 -14.78
CA PRO A 201 24.48 9.89 -15.93
C PRO A 201 25.93 10.37 -16.03
N ALA A 202 26.78 10.16 -15.02
CA ALA A 202 28.20 10.51 -15.10
C ALA A 202 29.08 9.34 -15.53
N CYS A 203 28.96 8.19 -14.86
CA CYS A 203 29.86 7.06 -15.08
C CYS A 203 29.21 5.88 -15.82
N GLY A 204 27.92 5.95 -16.16
CA GLY A 204 27.19 4.88 -16.84
C GLY A 204 26.86 3.65 -15.97
N THR A 205 27.41 3.54 -14.76
CA THR A 205 27.19 2.39 -13.87
C THR A 205 25.72 2.22 -13.52
N VAL A 206 25.24 0.98 -13.60
CA VAL A 206 23.89 0.59 -13.21
C VAL A 206 23.82 0.54 -11.68
N SER A 207 22.93 1.33 -11.09
CA SER A 207 22.68 1.38 -9.64
C SER A 207 21.22 1.07 -9.37
N PRO A 208 20.86 0.43 -8.24
CA PRO A 208 19.47 0.32 -7.82
C PRO A 208 18.75 1.67 -7.86
N ALA A 209 17.53 1.73 -8.42
CA ALA A 209 16.82 3.01 -8.62
C ALA A 209 16.50 3.74 -7.30
N ARG A 210 16.47 2.99 -6.19
CA ARG A 210 16.30 3.50 -4.83
C ARG A 210 17.53 4.23 -4.28
N ASN A 211 18.71 4.02 -4.86
CA ASN A 211 19.94 4.61 -4.34
C ASN A 211 19.96 6.11 -4.60
N ARG A 212 20.25 6.91 -3.56
CA ARG A 212 20.40 8.36 -3.68
C ARG A 212 21.71 8.76 -4.35
N PHE A 213 22.74 7.92 -4.22
CA PHE A 213 24.07 8.16 -4.76
C PHE A 213 24.57 6.93 -5.52
N CYS A 214 25.39 7.16 -6.54
CA CYS A 214 26.10 6.11 -7.24
C CYS A 214 27.19 5.53 -6.31
N ALA A 215 27.23 4.20 -6.17
CA ALA A 215 28.22 3.53 -5.34
C ALA A 215 29.67 3.63 -5.89
N VAL A 216 29.83 3.92 -7.19
CA VAL A 216 31.15 3.97 -7.84
C VAL A 216 31.72 5.39 -7.85
N CYS A 217 30.96 6.37 -8.34
CA CYS A 217 31.47 7.75 -8.49
C CYS A 217 30.89 8.74 -7.48
N GLY A 218 30.02 8.31 -6.57
CA GLY A 218 29.39 9.18 -5.58
C GLY A 218 28.37 10.17 -6.15
N LYS A 219 28.18 10.24 -7.49
CA LYS A 219 27.24 11.19 -8.08
C LYS A 219 25.81 10.92 -7.61
N ARG A 220 25.12 11.98 -7.22
CA ARG A 220 23.72 11.91 -6.80
C ARG A 220 22.85 11.46 -7.98
N LEU A 221 22.02 10.44 -7.76
CA LEU A 221 21.15 9.84 -8.77
C LEU A 221 19.72 10.37 -8.71
N GLN A 222 19.33 10.99 -7.60
CA GLN A 222 18.04 11.63 -7.42
C GLN A 222 18.21 13.13 -7.20
N ASP A 223 17.36 13.93 -7.84
CA ASP A 223 17.32 15.37 -7.56
C ASP A 223 16.94 15.58 -6.08
N ALA A 224 17.46 16.65 -5.49
CA ALA A 224 17.24 16.94 -4.08
C ALA A 224 17.06 18.43 -3.87
N CYS A 225 16.29 18.78 -2.86
CA CYS A 225 16.12 20.18 -2.47
C CYS A 225 17.46 20.74 -1.98
N CYS A 226 17.87 21.88 -2.54
CA CYS A 226 19.06 22.63 -2.14
C CYS A 226 18.99 23.16 -0.70
N ARG A 227 17.78 23.30 -0.13
CA ARG A 227 17.57 23.79 1.24
C ARG A 227 17.60 22.69 2.30
N CYS A 228 16.89 21.58 2.08
CA CYS A 228 16.76 20.52 3.10
C CYS A 228 17.47 19.20 2.72
N GLY A 229 18.05 19.09 1.53
CA GLY A 229 18.80 17.91 1.08
C GLY A 229 17.98 16.66 0.78
N LYS A 230 16.67 16.65 1.06
CA LYS A 230 15.78 15.50 0.77
C LYS A 230 15.52 15.38 -0.73
N SER A 231 15.32 14.15 -1.19
CA SER A 231 15.02 13.84 -2.58
C SER A 231 13.68 14.45 -3.02
N VAL A 232 13.68 15.04 -4.21
CA VAL A 232 12.51 15.68 -4.83
C VAL A 232 12.41 15.27 -6.31
N ARG A 233 11.22 15.36 -6.88
CA ARG A 233 11.03 15.22 -8.33
C ARG A 233 11.12 16.59 -8.99
N ARG A 234 11.64 16.66 -10.22
CA ARG A 234 11.69 17.91 -11.01
C ARG A 234 10.32 18.49 -11.33
N GLU A 235 9.30 17.63 -11.34
CA GLU A 235 7.90 18.01 -11.57
C GLU A 235 7.32 18.83 -10.39
N TYR A 236 7.98 18.85 -9.23
CA TYR A 236 7.49 19.58 -8.07
C TYR A 236 7.88 21.05 -8.16
N ARG A 237 6.93 21.94 -7.85
CA ARG A 237 7.18 23.39 -7.75
C ARG A 237 7.72 23.76 -6.37
N ILE A 238 7.17 23.13 -5.35
CA ILE A 238 7.51 23.34 -3.94
C ILE A 238 8.10 22.06 -3.36
N CYS A 239 9.13 22.18 -2.53
CA CYS A 239 9.69 21.04 -1.82
C CYS A 239 8.65 20.46 -0.85
N PRO A 240 8.23 19.19 -1.01
CA PRO A 240 7.19 18.60 -0.16
C PRO A 240 7.63 18.42 1.31
N TRP A 241 8.91 18.60 1.60
CA TRP A 241 9.47 18.37 2.92
C TRP A 241 9.65 19.63 3.74
N CYS A 242 10.07 20.73 3.11
CA CYS A 242 10.42 21.98 3.80
C CYS A 242 9.69 23.22 3.27
N GLY A 243 8.88 23.09 2.22
CA GLY A 243 8.09 24.21 1.67
C GLY A 243 8.89 25.20 0.81
N ALA A 244 10.20 25.01 0.64
CA ALA A 244 11.01 25.89 -0.20
C ALA A 244 10.65 25.75 -1.69
N PRO A 245 10.60 26.86 -2.45
CA PRO A 245 10.43 26.80 -3.89
C PRO A 245 11.62 26.08 -4.55
N LEU A 246 11.34 25.18 -5.49
CA LEU A 246 12.38 24.42 -6.19
C LEU A 246 12.94 25.14 -7.42
N SER A 247 12.33 26.27 -7.83
CA SER A 247 12.89 27.18 -8.84
C SER A 247 14.32 27.60 -8.51
N ASP A 248 14.59 27.82 -7.23
CA ASP A 248 15.89 28.30 -6.74
C ASP A 248 16.94 27.19 -6.76
N CYS A 249 16.50 25.93 -6.70
CA CYS A 249 17.37 24.75 -6.74
C CYS A 249 17.66 24.28 -8.17
N PHE A 250 16.77 24.56 -9.12
CA PHE A 250 16.87 24.11 -10.52
C PHE A 250 16.55 25.27 -11.49
N PRO A 251 17.49 26.21 -11.72
CA PRO A 251 17.24 27.45 -12.45
C PRO A 251 17.13 27.30 -14.00
N SER A 252 16.84 26.12 -14.56
CA SER A 252 16.76 25.93 -16.02
C SER A 252 15.36 25.56 -16.50
N GLU A 253 14.94 26.23 -17.58
CA GLU A 253 13.69 26.15 -18.35
C GLU A 253 13.19 24.72 -18.65
N SER A 254 12.55 24.10 -17.67
CA SER A 254 11.44 23.18 -17.91
C SER A 254 10.68 23.01 -16.60
N ALA A 255 10.17 24.12 -16.07
CA ALA A 255 9.02 24.09 -15.19
C ALA A 255 7.80 23.62 -16.00
N ALA A 256 7.86 22.40 -16.55
CA ALA A 256 6.70 21.71 -17.09
C ALA A 256 5.73 21.61 -15.92
N GLY A 257 4.71 22.45 -15.96
CA GLY A 257 3.92 22.84 -14.81
C GLY A 257 3.51 21.63 -13.97
N SER A 258 3.77 21.72 -12.68
CA SER A 258 3.15 20.90 -11.66
C SER A 258 1.63 21.06 -11.79
N SER A 259 0.97 20.29 -12.66
CA SER A 259 -0.47 20.34 -12.78
C SER A 259 -1.03 19.64 -11.53
N CYS A 260 -1.30 20.44 -10.49
CA CYS A 260 -2.16 20.04 -9.38
C CYS A 260 -3.53 19.54 -9.93
N GLY A 261 -3.88 19.97 -11.16
CA GLY A 261 -5.02 19.53 -11.96
C GLY A 261 -4.75 18.35 -12.91
N TRP A 262 -5.73 18.06 -13.75
CA TRP A 262 -5.60 17.11 -14.86
C TRP A 262 -4.60 17.65 -15.87
N SER A 263 -3.68 16.81 -16.34
CA SER A 263 -2.87 17.16 -17.51
C SER A 263 -3.74 17.18 -18.76
N GLY A 264 -3.41 18.04 -19.73
CA GLY A 264 -4.13 18.08 -21.02
C GLY A 264 -4.19 16.71 -21.70
N ALA A 265 -3.13 15.91 -21.58
CA ALA A 265 -3.09 14.54 -22.08
C ALA A 265 -4.10 13.60 -21.38
N GLN A 266 -4.25 13.71 -20.05
CA GLN A 266 -5.26 12.92 -19.33
C GLN A 266 -6.68 13.32 -19.73
N ILE A 267 -6.96 14.63 -19.88
CA ILE A 267 -8.28 15.12 -20.31
C ILE A 267 -8.59 14.60 -21.73
N ALA A 268 -7.67 14.81 -22.67
CA ALA A 268 -7.83 14.35 -24.05
C ALA A 268 -8.03 12.82 -24.12
N PHE A 269 -7.28 12.06 -23.33
CA PHE A 269 -7.45 10.61 -23.22
C PHE A 269 -8.84 10.21 -22.74
N VAL A 270 -9.35 10.82 -21.66
CA VAL A 270 -10.69 10.52 -21.12
C VAL A 270 -11.79 10.87 -22.12
N LEU A 271 -11.69 12.04 -22.76
CA LEU A 271 -12.66 12.46 -23.76
C LEU A 271 -12.66 11.53 -24.97
N ALA A 272 -11.49 11.20 -25.51
CA ALA A 272 -11.35 10.28 -26.64
C ALA A 272 -11.88 8.88 -26.31
N ALA A 273 -11.56 8.35 -25.12
CA ALA A 273 -12.04 7.05 -24.68
C ALA A 273 -13.57 6.99 -24.54
N ASN A 274 -14.17 7.99 -23.90
CA ASN A 274 -15.64 8.05 -23.79
C ASN A 274 -16.31 8.22 -25.16
N ALA A 275 -15.75 9.07 -26.04
CA ALA A 275 -16.25 9.24 -27.40
C ALA A 275 -16.20 7.92 -28.19
N ALA A 276 -15.11 7.14 -28.06
CA ALA A 276 -14.98 5.83 -28.68
C ALA A 276 -16.00 4.81 -28.15
N LEU A 277 -16.27 4.80 -26.84
CA LEU A 277 -17.30 3.94 -26.24
C LEU A 277 -18.71 4.29 -26.74
N VAL A 278 -19.03 5.59 -26.84
CA VAL A 278 -20.30 6.06 -27.41
C VAL A 278 -20.41 5.70 -28.88
N ALA A 279 -19.35 5.89 -29.67
CA ALA A 279 -19.32 5.52 -31.09
C ALA A 279 -19.54 4.01 -31.27
N ALA A 280 -18.89 3.17 -30.45
CA ALA A 280 -19.09 1.72 -30.47
C ALA A 280 -20.54 1.32 -30.16
N LEU A 281 -21.17 2.00 -29.19
CA LEU A 281 -22.58 1.81 -28.87
C LEU A 281 -23.48 2.21 -30.05
N LEU A 282 -23.22 3.36 -30.69
CA LEU A 282 -23.98 3.81 -31.85
C LEU A 282 -23.86 2.84 -33.02
N VAL A 283 -22.66 2.31 -33.31
CA VAL A 283 -22.46 1.28 -34.33
C VAL A 283 -23.24 0.00 -33.98
N ALA A 284 -23.27 -0.40 -32.72
CA ALA A 284 -24.06 -1.56 -32.30
C ALA A 284 -25.56 -1.34 -32.46
N ILE A 285 -26.08 -0.14 -32.18
CA ILE A 285 -27.51 0.21 -32.32
C ILE A 285 -27.91 0.35 -33.80
N LEU A 286 -27.09 1.03 -34.60
CA LEU A 286 -27.37 1.32 -36.00
C LEU A 286 -27.05 0.15 -36.93
N GLY A 287 -26.20 -0.78 -36.49
CA GLY A 287 -25.91 -2.01 -37.23
C GLY A 287 -27.15 -2.91 -37.32
N ALA A 288 -27.21 -3.77 -38.35
CA ALA A 288 -28.25 -4.77 -38.55
C ALA A 288 -28.17 -5.95 -37.55
N GLY A 289 -27.86 -5.66 -36.28
CA GLY A 289 -27.86 -6.64 -35.20
C GLY A 289 -29.27 -6.89 -34.70
N GLY A 290 -29.61 -8.15 -34.40
CA GLY A 290 -30.86 -8.46 -33.71
C GLY A 290 -30.94 -7.80 -32.32
N PRO A 291 -32.16 -7.62 -31.77
CA PRO A 291 -32.40 -6.87 -30.53
C PRO A 291 -31.63 -7.41 -29.30
N GLY A 292 -31.31 -8.71 -29.28
CA GLY A 292 -30.47 -9.29 -28.22
C GLY A 292 -29.02 -8.80 -28.26
N ARG A 293 -28.45 -8.60 -29.45
CA ARG A 293 -27.07 -8.10 -29.61
C ARG A 293 -26.96 -6.63 -29.25
N THR A 294 -27.95 -5.83 -29.64
CA THR A 294 -28.00 -4.40 -29.30
C THR A 294 -28.17 -4.20 -27.80
N ALA A 295 -29.06 -4.96 -27.15
CA ALA A 295 -29.24 -4.93 -25.70
C ALA A 295 -27.96 -5.35 -24.94
N ALA A 296 -27.29 -6.42 -25.37
CA ALA A 296 -26.03 -6.87 -24.76
C ALA A 296 -24.91 -5.82 -24.91
N ALA A 297 -24.77 -5.22 -26.09
CA ALA A 297 -23.80 -4.15 -26.33
C ALA A 297 -24.09 -2.91 -25.48
N ALA A 298 -25.37 -2.52 -25.36
CA ALA A 298 -25.79 -1.41 -24.52
C ALA A 298 -25.45 -1.65 -23.05
N LEU A 299 -25.80 -2.81 -22.49
CA LEU A 299 -25.47 -3.16 -21.10
C LEU A 299 -23.96 -3.17 -20.86
N TYR A 300 -23.18 -3.71 -21.80
CA TYR A 300 -21.73 -3.74 -21.69
C TYR A 300 -21.14 -2.32 -21.67
N VAL A 301 -21.51 -1.46 -22.61
CA VAL A 301 -21.00 -0.08 -22.68
C VAL A 301 -21.46 0.74 -21.47
N LEU A 302 -22.73 0.63 -21.08
CA LEU A 302 -23.28 1.34 -19.91
C LEU A 302 -22.60 0.91 -18.60
N GLY A 303 -22.12 -0.33 -18.49
CA GLY A 303 -21.32 -0.77 -17.35
C GLY A 303 -19.84 -0.35 -17.45
N LEU A 304 -19.25 -0.37 -18.64
CA LEU A 304 -17.83 -0.09 -18.84
C LEU A 304 -17.49 1.41 -18.70
N VAL A 305 -18.36 2.31 -19.17
CA VAL A 305 -18.19 3.76 -19.05
C VAL A 305 -17.97 4.21 -17.59
N PRO A 306 -18.85 3.90 -16.62
CA PRO A 306 -18.65 4.32 -15.24
C PRO A 306 -17.41 3.65 -14.61
N ILE A 307 -17.14 2.38 -14.93
CA ILE A 307 -15.94 1.67 -14.45
C ILE A 307 -14.67 2.37 -14.92
N PHE A 308 -14.58 2.71 -16.21
CA PHE A 308 -13.45 3.42 -16.78
C PHE A 308 -13.25 4.77 -16.11
N ASN A 309 -14.29 5.62 -16.09
CA ASN A 309 -14.19 6.97 -15.53
C ASN A 309 -13.85 6.94 -14.03
N TRP A 310 -14.44 6.01 -13.29
CA TRP A 310 -14.12 5.82 -11.88
C TRP A 310 -12.68 5.35 -11.67
N THR A 311 -12.19 4.40 -12.48
CA THR A 311 -10.80 3.90 -12.39
C THR A 311 -9.80 5.01 -12.69
N VAL A 312 -10.04 5.83 -13.71
CA VAL A 312 -9.18 6.97 -14.04
C VAL A 312 -9.18 8.00 -12.89
N LEU A 313 -10.35 8.31 -12.34
CA LEU A 313 -10.46 9.26 -11.22
C LEU A 313 -9.79 8.72 -9.95
N ASP A 314 -10.08 7.47 -9.56
CA ASP A 314 -9.54 6.83 -8.35
C ASP A 314 -8.02 6.62 -8.47
N SER A 315 -7.52 6.22 -9.66
CA SER A 315 -6.07 6.07 -9.86
C SER A 315 -5.33 7.40 -9.72
N ARG A 316 -5.95 8.50 -10.14
CA ARG A 316 -5.44 9.85 -9.90
C ARG A 316 -5.47 10.22 -8.42
N ARG A 317 -6.56 9.91 -7.70
CA ARG A 317 -6.67 10.13 -6.24
C ARG A 317 -5.64 9.33 -5.42
N ARG A 318 -5.08 8.26 -5.99
CA ARG A 318 -4.04 7.42 -5.38
C ARG A 318 -2.63 7.73 -5.89
N ALA A 319 -2.46 8.79 -6.67
CA ALA A 319 -1.20 9.15 -7.33
C ALA A 319 -0.57 8.00 -8.14
N MET A 320 -1.40 7.14 -8.75
CA MET A 320 -0.99 6.05 -9.63
C MET A 320 -0.98 6.50 -11.10
N HIS A 321 -0.37 5.69 -11.99
CA HIS A 321 -0.27 6.00 -13.43
C HIS A 321 -1.65 5.99 -14.13
N THR A 322 -2.31 7.15 -14.16
CA THR A 322 -3.71 7.32 -14.56
C THR A 322 -4.04 6.75 -15.95
N ILE A 323 -3.24 7.07 -16.97
CA ILE A 323 -3.50 6.62 -18.35
C ILE A 323 -3.34 5.10 -18.45
N GLY A 324 -2.30 4.53 -17.80
CA GLY A 324 -2.05 3.09 -17.86
C GLY A 324 -3.18 2.27 -17.25
N TRP A 325 -3.69 2.70 -16.10
CA TRP A 325 -4.85 2.06 -15.47
C TRP A 325 -6.15 2.26 -16.26
N GLY A 326 -6.34 3.44 -16.86
CA GLY A 326 -7.46 3.70 -17.76
C GLY A 326 -7.45 2.80 -19.00
N VAL A 327 -6.28 2.63 -19.65
CA VAL A 327 -6.10 1.72 -20.78
C VAL A 327 -6.38 0.29 -20.37
N LEU A 328 -5.87 -0.15 -19.21
CA LEU A 328 -6.12 -1.50 -18.70
C LEU A 328 -7.62 -1.74 -18.46
N ALA A 329 -8.33 -0.77 -17.86
CA ALA A 329 -9.77 -0.86 -17.64
C ALA A 329 -10.57 -0.92 -18.95
N LEU A 330 -10.15 -0.19 -20.00
CA LEU A 330 -10.81 -0.25 -21.32
C LEU A 330 -10.57 -1.58 -22.03
N LEU A 331 -9.31 -2.01 -22.10
CA LEU A 331 -8.93 -3.19 -22.89
C LEU A 331 -9.29 -4.51 -22.21
N ALA A 332 -9.20 -4.56 -20.87
CA ALA A 332 -9.50 -5.76 -20.09
C ALA A 332 -10.87 -5.71 -19.41
N GLY A 333 -11.65 -4.65 -19.61
CA GLY A 333 -12.99 -4.48 -19.05
C GLY A 333 -13.02 -4.71 -17.53
N TYR A 334 -13.97 -5.54 -17.10
CA TYR A 334 -14.15 -5.93 -15.70
C TYR A 334 -12.92 -6.63 -15.10
N VAL A 335 -12.16 -7.41 -15.90
CA VAL A 335 -10.93 -8.05 -15.42
C VAL A 335 -9.89 -6.98 -15.10
N GLY A 336 -9.73 -5.98 -15.97
CA GLY A 336 -8.86 -4.83 -15.73
C GLY A 336 -9.25 -4.06 -14.47
N PHE A 337 -10.55 -3.88 -14.25
CA PHE A 337 -11.09 -3.25 -13.04
C PHE A 337 -10.77 -4.02 -11.76
N VAL A 338 -10.99 -5.34 -11.73
CA VAL A 338 -10.66 -6.18 -10.57
C VAL A 338 -9.16 -6.17 -10.29
N VAL A 339 -8.33 -6.25 -11.33
CA VAL A 339 -6.88 -6.15 -11.20
C VAL A 339 -6.46 -4.79 -10.65
N TYR A 340 -7.07 -3.70 -11.14
CA TYR A 340 -6.88 -2.37 -10.57
C TYR A 340 -7.22 -2.34 -9.07
N LEU A 341 -8.37 -2.88 -8.67
CA LEU A 341 -8.77 -2.93 -7.26
C LEU A 341 -7.80 -3.71 -6.38
N ALA A 342 -7.23 -4.80 -6.89
CA ALA A 342 -6.24 -5.60 -6.17
C ALA A 342 -4.88 -4.87 -6.02
N CYS A 343 -4.53 -4.03 -6.99
CA CYS A 343 -3.25 -3.34 -7.05
C CYS A 343 -3.28 -1.89 -6.56
N ARG A 344 -4.47 -1.34 -6.31
CA ARG A 344 -4.63 0.08 -5.97
C ARG A 344 -3.87 0.41 -4.69
N GLY A 345 -3.14 1.52 -4.71
CA GLY A 345 -2.43 2.05 -3.54
C GLY A 345 -3.38 2.63 -2.50
N GLU A 346 -2.85 3.10 -1.38
CA GLU A 346 -3.63 3.80 -0.36
C GLU A 346 -4.20 5.13 -0.89
N LEU A 347 -5.31 5.57 -0.31
CA LEU A 347 -5.91 6.86 -0.66
C LEU A 347 -4.96 7.98 -0.22
N VAL A 348 -4.75 8.94 -1.10
CA VAL A 348 -3.91 10.10 -0.82
C VAL A 348 -4.81 11.28 -0.46
N SER A 349 -4.39 12.08 0.52
CA SER A 349 -5.14 13.26 0.96
C SER A 349 -5.21 14.30 -0.17
N GLU A 350 -6.41 14.81 -0.42
CA GLU A 350 -6.61 15.94 -1.33
C GLU A 350 -6.15 17.25 -0.68
N CYS A 351 -5.41 18.05 -1.42
CA CYS A 351 -4.99 19.37 -0.99
C CYS A 351 -6.19 20.33 -1.01
N PRO A 352 -6.60 20.93 0.13
CA PRO A 352 -7.79 21.79 0.18
C PRO A 352 -7.62 23.10 -0.61
N VAL A 353 -6.37 23.51 -0.87
CA VAL A 353 -6.07 24.75 -1.59
C VAL A 353 -6.05 24.57 -3.12
N CYS A 354 -5.41 23.52 -3.66
CA CYS A 354 -5.30 23.32 -5.12
C CYS A 354 -5.92 22.05 -5.69
N GLY A 355 -6.53 21.18 -4.87
CA GLY A 355 -7.18 19.94 -5.32
C GLY A 355 -6.22 18.85 -5.82
N GLY A 356 -4.94 18.95 -5.49
CA GLY A 356 -3.93 17.94 -5.83
C GLY A 356 -3.92 16.77 -4.86
N PHE A 357 -3.33 15.65 -5.28
CA PHE A 357 -3.24 14.42 -4.47
C PHE A 357 -1.78 14.08 -4.12
N PRO A 358 -1.12 14.85 -3.24
CA PRO A 358 0.26 14.58 -2.82
C PRO A 358 0.33 13.48 -1.75
N PRO A 359 1.28 12.52 -1.83
CA PRO A 359 1.44 11.45 -0.86
C PRO A 359 1.35 11.92 0.61
N SER A 360 0.69 11.12 1.47
CA SER A 360 0.48 11.44 2.90
C SER A 360 1.78 11.67 3.68
N SER A 361 2.90 11.13 3.21
CA SER A 361 4.23 11.36 3.80
C SER A 361 4.77 12.79 3.61
N PHE A 362 4.11 13.64 2.82
CA PHE A 362 4.58 15.00 2.53
C PHE A 362 4.06 16.01 3.55
N ASN A 363 4.94 16.89 4.01
CA ASN A 363 4.60 17.99 4.92
C ASN A 363 3.86 19.10 4.17
N PHE A 364 4.28 19.39 2.93
CA PHE A 364 3.76 20.47 2.11
C PHE A 364 3.26 19.94 0.77
N CYS A 365 2.23 20.57 0.23
CA CYS A 365 1.76 20.30 -1.12
C CYS A 365 2.85 20.71 -2.13
N PRO A 366 3.33 19.80 -3.00
CA PRO A 366 4.38 20.10 -3.97
C PRO A 366 3.93 21.05 -5.09
N CYS A 367 2.63 21.36 -5.17
CA CYS A 367 2.07 22.25 -6.19
C CYS A 367 1.87 23.68 -5.69
N CYS A 368 1.16 23.85 -4.57
CA CYS A 368 0.84 25.18 -4.02
C CYS A 368 1.60 25.54 -2.74
N GLY A 369 2.29 24.59 -2.12
CA GLY A 369 3.03 24.81 -0.88
C GLY A 369 2.17 24.86 0.38
N SER A 370 0.86 24.57 0.30
CA SER A 370 0.03 24.48 1.51
C SER A 370 0.55 23.42 2.47
N LEU A 371 0.54 23.69 3.77
CA LEU A 371 0.90 22.72 4.79
C LEU A 371 -0.18 21.62 4.83
N MET A 372 0.25 20.38 4.63
CA MET A 372 -0.59 19.17 4.62
C MET A 372 -0.45 18.40 5.93
N ASN A 373 0.78 18.20 6.39
CA ASN A 373 1.09 17.53 7.64
C ASN A 373 2.09 18.37 8.44
N PRO A 374 1.91 18.53 9.76
CA PRO A 374 2.91 19.19 10.58
C PRO A 374 4.20 18.38 10.58
N ALA A 375 5.32 19.10 10.45
CA ALA A 375 6.64 18.49 10.52
C ALA A 375 7.04 18.28 11.98
N CYS A 376 7.52 17.10 12.32
CA CYS A 376 8.07 16.83 13.64
C CYS A 376 9.24 17.80 13.94
N PRO A 377 9.23 18.52 15.07
CA PRO A 377 10.33 19.44 15.40
C PRO A 377 11.65 18.72 15.65
N ARG A 378 11.62 17.43 16.00
CA ARG A 378 12.83 16.64 16.28
C ARG A 378 13.48 16.05 15.03
N CYS A 379 12.69 15.47 14.12
CA CYS A 379 13.22 14.73 12.96
C CYS A 379 12.71 15.23 11.59
N GLY A 380 11.78 16.19 11.57
CA GLY A 380 11.19 16.76 10.35
C GLY A 380 10.34 15.76 9.53
N ALA A 381 9.94 14.63 10.12
CA ALA A 381 9.01 13.69 9.52
C ALA A 381 7.58 14.24 9.54
N ALA A 382 6.80 13.93 8.51
CA ALA A 382 5.37 14.21 8.47
C ALA A 382 4.65 13.32 9.47
N GLY A 383 3.68 13.88 10.19
CA GLY A 383 2.77 13.11 11.02
C GLY A 383 1.59 13.94 11.47
N SER A 384 0.43 13.32 11.65
CA SER A 384 -0.81 13.97 12.07
C SER A 384 -1.31 13.50 13.44
N GLY A 385 -0.60 12.56 14.09
CA GLY A 385 -0.93 12.08 15.43
C GLY A 385 -0.31 12.92 16.55
N SER A 386 -0.62 12.60 17.80
CA SER A 386 -0.05 13.26 18.98
C SER A 386 1.46 13.01 19.15
N TYR A 387 1.98 11.95 18.54
CA TYR A 387 3.40 11.56 18.58
C TYR A 387 3.92 11.24 17.17
N CYS A 388 5.19 11.52 16.93
CA CYS A 388 5.85 11.27 15.66
C CYS A 388 6.14 9.77 15.49
N ALA A 389 5.58 9.15 14.45
CA ALA A 389 5.82 7.74 14.13
C ALA A 389 7.30 7.40 13.85
N SER A 390 8.12 8.38 13.46
CA SER A 390 9.54 8.15 13.16
C SER A 390 10.48 8.28 14.36
N CYS A 391 10.12 9.04 15.40
CA CYS A 391 11.04 9.30 16.52
C CYS A 391 10.39 9.37 17.91
N GLY A 392 9.08 9.14 18.01
CA GLY A 392 8.31 9.16 19.26
C GLY A 392 8.11 10.54 19.90
N ALA A 393 8.67 11.61 19.33
CA ALA A 393 8.52 12.96 19.90
C ALA A 393 7.06 13.42 19.83
N ALA A 394 6.57 14.06 20.89
CA ALA A 394 5.25 14.69 20.89
C ALA A 394 5.16 15.71 19.74
N LEU A 395 4.18 15.51 18.86
CA LEU A 395 3.79 16.50 17.88
C LEU A 395 2.85 17.44 18.64
N ARG A 396 3.17 18.73 18.66
CA ARG A 396 2.25 19.72 19.23
C ARG A 396 0.95 19.59 18.44
N ALA A 397 -0.12 19.16 19.11
CA ALA A 397 -1.45 19.25 18.56
C ALA A 397 -1.62 20.71 18.12
N GLY A 398 -1.85 20.91 16.81
CA GLY A 398 -2.20 22.23 16.32
C GLY A 398 -3.45 22.68 17.07
N GLY A 399 -3.33 23.78 17.81
CA GLY A 399 -4.47 24.44 18.45
C GLY A 399 -5.42 25.04 17.43
#